data_AF-A0A950NHD7-F1
#
_entry.id   AF-A0A950NHD7-F1
#
_cell.length_a   1.000
_cell.length_b   1.000
_cell.length_c   1.000
_cell.angle_alpha   90.00
_cell.angle_beta   90.00
_cell.angle_gamma   90.00
#
_symmetry.space_group_name_H-M   'P 1'
#
loop_
_entity.id
_entity.type
_entity.pdbx_description
1 polymer ?
#
loop_
_entity_poly.entity_id
_entity_poly.type
_entity_poly.pdbx_seq_one_letter_code
_entity_poly.pdbx_strand_id
1 'polypeptide(L)'
;ERRPGLAVTWLIAEGMIYLVTTWTVALPDRWITVFCAGQAVALYWVAARSRDRVLLVGAIIVAGFADHRLLWSDVGLSWDPILPGHASFTASLVSRWFVAGVTLACFAGVISLDRSRPVPGFEGRVYPWFEVLWLVGLFGFLNLEIDRAVTQFLPRAASAAYSLLWAMFGAALLVYGFYARRKPYRLAAIILLFITAAKVLLLDTSEVAAPYRIVSCVILGATLVVLSSVYYRYSDRLLRK
;
A
#
# COMPACT_ATOMS: atom_id res chain seq x y z
N GLU A 1 14.92 40.09 3.23
CA GLU A 1 15.95 39.22 2.62
C GLU A 1 15.28 38.19 1.71
N ARG A 2 15.45 38.30 0.39
CA ARG A 2 14.90 37.35 -0.59
C ARG A 2 15.78 36.10 -0.60
N ARG A 3 15.25 34.94 -0.23
CA ARG A 3 15.96 33.65 -0.25
C ARG A 3 16.29 33.27 -1.71
N PRO A 4 17.56 33.34 -2.16
CA PRO A 4 17.91 33.09 -3.57
C PRO A 4 17.77 31.61 -4.00
N GLY A 5 17.50 30.69 -3.06
CA GLY A 5 17.30 29.27 -3.34
C GLY A 5 15.92 28.88 -3.88
N LEU A 6 14.88 29.72 -3.66
CA LEU A 6 13.50 29.38 -4.01
C LEU A 6 13.26 29.30 -5.53
N ALA A 7 13.91 30.17 -6.31
CA ALA A 7 13.77 30.14 -7.76
C ALA A 7 14.42 28.90 -8.39
N VAL A 8 15.57 28.49 -7.86
CA VAL A 8 16.28 27.27 -8.32
C VAL A 8 15.50 26.02 -7.95
N THR A 9 14.90 25.96 -6.75
CA THR A 9 14.09 24.80 -6.35
C THR A 9 12.80 24.69 -7.15
N TRP A 10 12.20 25.82 -7.51
CA TRP A 10 11.05 25.87 -8.42
C TRP A 10 11.39 25.41 -9.84
N LEU A 11 12.50 25.89 -10.42
CA LEU A 11 12.94 25.46 -11.75
C LEU A 11 13.26 23.95 -11.80
N ILE A 12 13.85 23.40 -10.73
CA ILE A 12 14.08 21.96 -10.61
C ILE A 12 12.74 21.21 -10.50
N ALA A 13 11.79 21.71 -9.72
CA ALA A 13 10.46 21.11 -9.59
C ALA A 13 9.73 21.06 -10.95
N GLU A 14 9.77 22.17 -11.68
CA GLU A 14 9.12 22.33 -12.97
C GLU A 14 9.80 21.45 -14.04
N GLY A 15 11.13 21.39 -14.04
CA GLY A 15 11.89 20.45 -14.88
C GLY A 15 11.58 18.99 -14.57
N MET A 16 11.41 18.62 -13.30
CA MET A 16 11.00 17.28 -12.89
C MET A 16 9.58 16.95 -13.37
N ILE A 17 8.64 17.89 -13.29
CA ILE A 17 7.27 17.70 -13.80
C ILE A 17 7.29 17.52 -15.32
N TYR A 18 8.10 18.29 -16.04
CA TYR A 18 8.28 18.16 -17.48
C TYR A 18 8.88 16.80 -17.88
N LEU A 19 9.80 16.28 -17.06
CA LEU A 19 10.33 14.93 -17.26
C LEU A 19 9.25 13.86 -17.10
N VAL A 20 8.26 14.00 -16.20
CA VAL A 20 7.12 13.07 -16.12
C VAL A 20 6.38 13.05 -17.45
N THR A 21 5.92 14.21 -17.90
CA THR A 21 5.02 14.31 -19.06
C THR A 21 5.71 13.90 -20.35
N THR A 22 6.98 14.25 -20.51
CA THR A 22 7.74 13.90 -21.71
C THR A 22 8.06 12.42 -21.74
N TRP A 23 8.46 11.85 -20.60
CA TRP A 23 8.93 10.47 -20.53
C TRP A 23 7.78 9.45 -20.48
N THR A 24 6.59 9.84 -19.97
CA THR A 24 5.36 9.03 -20.07
C THR A 24 4.95 8.74 -21.51
N VAL A 25 5.36 9.57 -22.46
CA VAL A 25 5.05 9.38 -23.89
C VAL A 25 6.16 8.59 -24.59
N ALA A 26 7.39 8.64 -24.08
CA ALA A 26 8.56 8.03 -24.72
C ALA A 26 8.83 6.58 -24.30
N LEU A 27 8.40 6.17 -23.10
CA LEU A 27 8.68 4.84 -22.57
C LEU A 27 7.59 3.80 -22.90
N PRO A 28 7.96 2.51 -22.98
CA PRO A 28 6.98 1.42 -22.90
C PRO A 28 6.19 1.49 -21.59
N ASP A 29 4.90 1.15 -21.66
CA ASP A 29 3.88 1.42 -20.64
C ASP A 29 4.28 1.04 -19.19
N ARG A 30 5.10 -0.01 -19.06
CA ARG A 30 5.57 -0.61 -17.80
C ARG A 30 6.68 0.17 -17.09
N TRP A 31 7.54 0.87 -17.83
CA TRP A 31 8.69 1.58 -17.27
C TRP A 31 8.32 2.92 -16.64
N ILE A 32 7.16 3.44 -17.00
CA ILE A 32 6.64 4.71 -16.51
C ILE A 32 6.42 4.63 -14.99
N THR A 33 5.96 3.49 -14.46
CA THR A 33 5.71 3.29 -13.03
C THR A 33 7.00 3.35 -12.21
N VAL A 34 8.08 2.73 -12.72
CA VAL A 34 9.43 2.79 -12.14
C VAL A 34 9.95 4.22 -12.13
N PHE A 35 9.73 4.94 -13.23
CA PHE A 35 10.16 6.33 -13.35
C PHE A 35 9.42 7.25 -12.36
N CYS A 36 8.10 7.09 -12.23
CA CYS A 36 7.32 7.82 -11.23
C CYS A 36 7.79 7.53 -9.80
N ALA A 37 8.12 6.27 -9.48
CA ALA A 37 8.66 5.90 -8.17
C ALA A 37 10.04 6.55 -7.91
N GLY A 38 10.94 6.51 -8.90
CA GLY A 38 12.26 7.16 -8.82
C GLY A 38 12.14 8.68 -8.67
N GLN A 39 11.18 9.29 -9.36
CA GLN A 39 10.93 10.73 -9.25
C GLN A 39 10.35 11.13 -7.90
N ALA A 40 9.48 10.31 -7.30
CA ALA A 40 9.01 10.55 -5.93
C ALA A 40 10.19 10.61 -4.93
N VAL A 41 11.18 9.73 -5.10
CA VAL A 41 12.44 9.75 -4.31
C VAL A 41 13.23 11.03 -4.56
N ALA A 42 13.40 11.42 -5.83
CA ALA A 42 14.15 12.61 -6.20
C ALA A 42 13.50 13.89 -5.65
N LEU A 43 12.18 14.03 -5.80
CA LEU A 43 11.41 15.15 -5.26
C LEU A 43 11.49 15.20 -3.74
N TYR A 44 11.37 14.05 -3.07
CA TYR A 44 11.54 13.98 -1.62
C TYR A 44 12.95 14.41 -1.18
N TRP A 45 14.00 13.96 -1.88
CA TRP A 45 15.38 14.35 -1.58
C TRP A 45 15.61 15.85 -1.76
N VAL A 46 15.10 16.45 -2.84
CA VAL A 46 15.16 17.91 -3.06
C VAL A 46 14.36 18.64 -1.98
N ALA A 47 13.16 18.18 -1.65
CA ALA A 47 12.32 18.76 -0.60
C ALA A 47 13.02 18.75 0.77
N ALA A 48 13.71 17.65 1.10
CA ALA A 48 14.48 17.54 2.33
C ALA A 48 15.66 18.52 2.38
N ARG A 49 16.26 18.83 1.22
CA ARG A 49 17.36 19.80 1.11
C ARG A 49 16.88 21.25 1.11
N SER A 50 15.77 21.56 0.44
CA SER A 50 15.25 22.92 0.33
C SER A 50 14.33 23.35 1.47
N ARG A 51 13.81 22.39 2.25
CA ARG A 51 12.80 22.60 3.31
C ARG A 51 11.49 23.20 2.78
N ASP A 52 11.19 22.97 1.50
CA ASP A 52 9.99 23.48 0.85
C ASP A 52 8.80 22.52 0.96
N ARG A 53 7.66 23.03 1.43
CA ARG A 53 6.44 22.24 1.66
C ARG A 53 5.76 21.77 0.37
N VAL A 54 5.80 22.61 -0.67
CA VAL A 54 5.14 22.35 -1.96
C VAL A 54 5.77 21.15 -2.66
N LEU A 55 7.10 21.08 -2.64
CA LEU A 55 7.87 19.97 -3.22
C LEU A 55 7.58 18.63 -2.53
N LEU A 56 7.41 18.66 -1.20
CA LEU A 56 7.07 17.48 -0.43
C LEU A 56 5.66 16.97 -0.75
N VAL A 57 4.67 17.88 -0.89
CA VAL A 57 3.31 17.50 -1.34
C VAL A 57 3.36 16.92 -2.76
N GLY A 58 4.15 17.53 -3.65
CA GLY A 58 4.40 16.99 -4.99
C GLY A 58 4.96 15.56 -4.96
N ALA A 59 5.93 15.27 -4.09
CA ALA A 59 6.49 13.93 -3.93
C ALA A 59 5.43 12.90 -3.49
N ILE A 60 4.53 13.26 -2.57
CA ILE A 60 3.43 12.38 -2.12
C ILE A 60 2.45 12.13 -3.25
N ILE A 61 2.06 13.16 -4.00
CA ILE A 61 1.12 13.04 -5.12
C ILE A 61 1.71 12.11 -6.19
N VAL A 62 2.98 12.31 -6.56
CA VAL A 62 3.67 11.47 -7.55
C VAL A 62 3.81 10.02 -7.05
N ALA A 63 4.11 9.82 -5.76
CA ALA A 63 4.15 8.48 -5.17
C ALA A 63 2.77 7.78 -5.20
N GLY A 64 1.70 8.50 -4.83
CA GLY A 64 0.34 7.96 -4.87
C GLY A 64 -0.11 7.64 -6.29
N PHE A 65 0.25 8.49 -7.27
CA PHE A 65 0.01 8.22 -8.68
C PHE A 65 0.76 6.98 -9.17
N ALA A 66 2.02 6.81 -8.77
CA ALA A 66 2.81 5.63 -9.11
C ALA A 66 2.17 4.34 -8.57
N ASP A 67 1.72 4.36 -7.31
CA ASP A 67 1.11 3.21 -6.64
C ASP A 67 -0.24 2.83 -7.27
N HIS A 68 -1.08 3.83 -7.53
CA HIS A 68 -2.34 3.66 -8.22
C HIS A 68 -2.17 3.13 -9.65
N ARG A 69 -1.17 3.63 -10.38
CA ARG A 69 -0.85 3.16 -11.73
C ARG A 69 -0.29 1.73 -11.70
N LEU A 70 0.55 1.37 -10.73
CA LEU A 70 1.02 -0.01 -10.53
C LEU A 70 -0.16 -0.99 -10.44
N LEU A 71 -1.21 -0.61 -9.69
CA LEU A 71 -2.40 -1.45 -9.51
C LEU A 71 -3.27 -1.51 -10.77
N TRP A 72 -3.40 -0.41 -11.53
CA TRP A 72 -4.28 -0.37 -12.71
C TRP A 72 -3.63 -0.81 -14.02
N SER A 73 -2.43 -0.32 -14.35
CA SER A 73 -1.84 -0.47 -15.69
C SER A 73 -0.94 -1.70 -15.82
N ASP A 74 -0.16 -2.04 -14.81
CA ASP A 74 0.83 -3.13 -14.90
C ASP A 74 0.29 -4.50 -14.46
N VAL A 75 -0.72 -4.49 -13.59
CA VAL A 75 -1.20 -5.67 -12.86
C VAL A 75 -2.70 -5.93 -13.10
N GLY A 76 -3.24 -5.48 -14.24
CA GLY A 76 -4.34 -6.15 -14.94
C GLY A 76 -5.76 -5.61 -14.79
N LEU A 77 -5.97 -4.38 -15.23
CA LEU A 77 -7.18 -4.02 -15.97
C LEU A 77 -6.80 -3.53 -17.36
N SER A 78 -6.00 -4.32 -18.10
CA SER A 78 -5.96 -4.18 -19.55
C SER A 78 -7.35 -4.61 -20.04
N TRP A 79 -8.24 -3.63 -20.17
CA TRP A 79 -9.49 -3.76 -20.91
C TRP A 79 -9.13 -3.98 -22.38
N ASP A 80 -8.68 -5.18 -22.74
CA ASP A 80 -8.73 -5.61 -24.13
C ASP A 80 -10.17 -6.07 -24.38
N PRO A 81 -11.01 -5.27 -25.07
CA PRO A 81 -12.43 -5.59 -25.24
C PRO A 81 -12.64 -6.80 -26.17
N ILE A 82 -11.59 -7.22 -26.87
CA ILE A 82 -11.61 -8.17 -27.99
C ILE A 82 -11.23 -9.58 -27.51
N LEU A 83 -10.38 -9.69 -26.49
CA LEU A 83 -10.02 -10.95 -25.84
C LEU A 83 -9.97 -10.66 -24.34
N PRO A 84 -10.96 -11.10 -23.54
CA PRO A 84 -10.86 -11.06 -22.09
C PRO A 84 -9.75 -12.03 -21.66
N GLY A 85 -8.51 -11.59 -21.78
CA GLY A 85 -7.33 -12.37 -21.50
C GLY A 85 -7.38 -12.73 -20.02
N HIS A 86 -7.61 -14.01 -19.74
CA HIS A 86 -7.26 -14.59 -18.44
C HIS A 86 -5.76 -14.33 -18.29
N ALA A 87 -5.40 -13.28 -17.55
CA ALA A 87 -4.02 -12.84 -17.40
C ALA A 87 -3.26 -13.93 -16.67
N SER A 88 -2.66 -14.85 -17.43
CA SER A 88 -1.91 -15.99 -16.89
C SER A 88 -0.85 -15.49 -15.92
N PHE A 89 -0.77 -16.11 -14.75
CA PHE A 89 0.21 -15.84 -13.71
C PHE A 89 1.64 -15.79 -14.27
N THR A 90 1.97 -16.66 -15.21
CA THR A 90 3.29 -16.75 -15.85
C THR A 90 3.59 -15.63 -16.86
N ALA A 91 2.57 -14.96 -17.40
CA ALA A 91 2.80 -13.88 -18.36
C ALA A 91 3.39 -12.66 -17.66
N SER A 92 4.55 -12.20 -18.13
CA SER A 92 5.26 -11.02 -17.63
C SER A 92 5.62 -11.06 -16.13
N LEU A 93 5.66 -12.25 -15.52
CA LEU A 93 5.93 -12.44 -14.08
C LEU A 93 7.21 -11.71 -13.65
N VAL A 94 8.33 -11.98 -14.32
CA VAL A 94 9.62 -11.34 -14.02
C VAL A 94 9.52 -9.81 -14.09
N SER A 95 8.89 -9.28 -15.14
CA SER A 95 8.74 -7.84 -15.32
C SER A 95 7.87 -7.20 -14.25
N ARG A 96 6.76 -7.83 -13.85
CA ARG A 96 5.86 -7.29 -12.83
C ARG A 96 6.49 -7.31 -11.44
N TRP A 97 7.12 -8.43 -11.08
CA TRP A 97 7.85 -8.55 -9.82
C TRP A 97 9.05 -7.60 -9.77
N PHE A 98 9.69 -7.34 -10.91
CA PHE A 98 10.74 -6.33 -11.01
C PHE A 98 10.18 -4.91 -10.79
N VAL A 99 9.12 -4.52 -11.49
CA VAL A 99 8.52 -3.17 -11.35
C VAL A 99 7.97 -2.95 -9.93
N ALA A 100 7.28 -3.94 -9.37
CA ALA A 100 6.81 -3.91 -7.99
C ALA A 100 8.00 -3.82 -7.02
N GLY A 101 9.01 -4.68 -7.20
CA GLY A 101 10.22 -4.70 -6.37
C GLY A 101 10.98 -3.37 -6.40
N VAL A 102 11.09 -2.71 -7.56
CA VAL A 102 11.76 -1.41 -7.69
C VAL A 102 10.92 -0.28 -7.09
N THR A 103 9.60 -0.26 -7.32
CA THR A 103 8.70 0.71 -6.68
C THR A 103 8.78 0.61 -5.16
N LEU A 104 8.83 -0.64 -4.67
CA LEU A 104 9.03 -0.95 -3.28
C LEU A 104 10.49 -0.57 -2.83
N ALA A 105 11.53 -0.77 -3.62
CA ALA A 105 12.86 -0.28 -3.23
C ALA A 105 12.87 1.27 -3.07
N CYS A 106 12.18 1.99 -3.96
CA CYS A 106 12.08 3.44 -3.95
C CYS A 106 11.38 3.99 -2.70
N PHE A 107 10.19 3.47 -2.35
CA PHE A 107 9.49 3.95 -1.15
C PHE A 107 10.23 3.60 0.15
N ALA A 108 10.87 2.43 0.23
CA ALA A 108 11.75 2.10 1.35
C ALA A 108 12.96 3.04 1.43
N GLY A 109 13.48 3.47 0.28
CA GLY A 109 14.51 4.50 0.17
C GLY A 109 14.05 5.85 0.72
N VAL A 110 12.83 6.31 0.40
CA VAL A 110 12.24 7.53 0.97
C VAL A 110 12.13 7.45 2.48
N ILE A 111 11.63 6.32 3.01
CA ILE A 111 11.52 6.10 4.47
C ILE A 111 12.91 6.14 5.14
N SER A 112 13.93 5.59 4.49
CA SER A 112 15.30 5.59 5.00
C SER A 112 15.94 6.98 4.98
N LEU A 113 15.67 7.76 3.93
CA LEU A 113 16.10 9.16 3.82
C LEU A 113 15.43 10.05 4.87
N ASP A 114 14.13 9.86 5.11
CA ASP A 114 13.36 10.59 6.14
C ASP A 114 13.90 10.36 7.54
N ARG A 115 14.25 9.10 7.88
CA ARG A 115 14.88 8.77 9.16
C ARG A 115 16.22 9.46 9.37
N SER A 116 16.96 9.71 8.28
CA SER A 116 18.30 10.32 8.34
C SER A 116 18.25 11.84 8.34
N ARG A 117 17.27 12.45 7.65
CA ARG A 117 17.17 13.91 7.45
C ARG A 117 15.70 14.34 7.47
N PRO A 118 15.05 14.41 8.65
CA PRO A 118 13.67 14.84 8.74
C PRO A 118 13.53 16.29 8.27
N VAL A 119 12.48 16.56 7.47
CA VAL A 119 12.23 17.91 6.94
C VAL A 119 11.66 18.80 8.05
N PRO A 120 12.37 19.86 8.50
CA PRO A 120 11.95 20.68 9.62
C PRO A 120 10.70 21.50 9.27
N GLY A 121 9.76 21.60 10.22
CA GLY A 121 8.47 22.28 10.06
C GLY A 121 7.29 21.35 9.68
N PHE A 122 7.53 20.04 9.63
CA PHE A 122 6.52 18.98 9.42
C PHE A 122 6.74 17.83 10.42
N GLU A 123 6.69 18.11 11.72
CA GLU A 123 7.05 17.20 12.82
C GLU A 123 6.13 15.95 13.01
N GLY A 124 5.35 15.50 12.03
CA GLY A 124 4.64 14.23 12.20
C GLY A 124 3.57 13.79 11.20
N ARG A 125 3.35 14.49 10.08
CA ARG A 125 2.24 14.15 9.17
C ARG A 125 2.61 13.50 7.84
N VAL A 126 3.87 13.53 7.41
CA VAL A 126 4.25 13.10 6.05
C VAL A 126 4.71 11.63 6.01
N TYR A 127 5.56 11.25 6.97
CA TYR A 127 6.01 9.89 7.21
C TYR A 127 4.90 8.81 7.11
N PRO A 128 3.69 9.00 7.70
CA PRO A 128 2.65 7.98 7.63
C PRO A 128 2.13 7.75 6.21
N TRP A 129 2.14 8.76 5.35
CA TRP A 129 1.56 8.63 4.01
C TRP A 129 2.42 7.73 3.11
N PHE A 130 3.74 7.88 3.11
CA PHE A 130 4.62 6.99 2.34
C PHE A 130 4.56 5.55 2.82
N GLU A 131 4.41 5.35 4.13
CA GLU A 131 4.21 4.02 4.71
C GLU A 131 2.83 3.42 4.44
N VAL A 132 1.79 4.23 4.38
CA VAL A 132 0.46 3.78 3.99
C VAL A 132 0.45 3.41 2.51
N LEU A 133 1.03 4.24 1.65
CA LEU A 133 1.18 3.95 0.21
C LEU A 133 1.97 2.66 0.00
N TRP A 134 3.08 2.47 0.72
CA TRP A 134 3.81 1.20 0.73
C TRP A 134 2.91 -0.01 1.01
N LEU A 135 2.17 0.05 2.11
CA LEU A 135 1.34 -1.06 2.56
C LEU A 135 0.19 -1.33 1.62
N VAL A 136 -0.44 -0.28 1.10
CA VAL A 136 -1.55 -0.37 0.16
C VAL A 136 -1.07 -0.97 -1.16
N GLY A 137 0.05 -0.49 -1.70
CA GLY A 137 0.70 -1.05 -2.88
C GLY A 137 1.05 -2.53 -2.71
N LEU A 138 1.69 -2.89 -1.59
CA LEU A 138 2.07 -4.27 -1.29
C LEU A 138 0.83 -5.18 -1.14
N PHE A 139 -0.19 -4.72 -0.41
CA PHE A 139 -1.43 -5.48 -0.21
C PHE A 139 -2.20 -5.66 -1.52
N GLY A 140 -2.31 -4.61 -2.33
CA GLY A 140 -2.95 -4.66 -3.64
C GLY A 140 -2.21 -5.58 -4.61
N PHE A 141 -0.88 -5.48 -4.68
CA PHE A 141 -0.05 -6.36 -5.49
C PHE A 141 -0.22 -7.83 -5.10
N LEU A 142 -0.17 -8.15 -3.80
CA LEU A 142 -0.36 -9.52 -3.31
C LEU A 142 -1.76 -10.07 -3.60
N ASN A 143 -2.80 -9.23 -3.48
CA ASN A 143 -4.17 -9.63 -3.81
C ASN A 143 -4.32 -10.02 -5.29
N LEU A 144 -3.77 -9.18 -6.18
CA LEU A 144 -3.83 -9.40 -7.62
C LEU A 144 -2.97 -10.59 -8.07
N GLU A 145 -1.87 -10.86 -7.37
CA GLU A 145 -1.01 -12.01 -7.67
C GLU A 145 -1.66 -13.32 -7.21
N ILE A 146 -2.34 -13.31 -6.05
CA ILE A 146 -3.15 -14.45 -5.59
C ILE A 146 -4.36 -14.69 -6.50
N ASP A 147 -5.06 -13.64 -6.95
CA ASP A 147 -6.16 -13.81 -7.92
C ASP A 147 -5.71 -14.61 -9.14
N ARG A 148 -4.60 -14.20 -9.75
CA ARG A 148 -4.03 -14.89 -10.93
C ARG A 148 -3.55 -16.30 -10.63
N ALA A 149 -2.82 -16.47 -9.53
CA ALA A 149 -2.31 -17.78 -9.15
C ALA A 149 -3.48 -18.75 -8.94
N VAL A 150 -4.52 -18.33 -8.24
CA VAL A 150 -5.61 -19.22 -7.87
C VAL A 150 -6.57 -19.46 -9.02
N THR A 151 -6.89 -18.45 -9.83
CA THR A 151 -7.68 -18.63 -11.06
C THR A 151 -6.99 -19.58 -12.05
N GLN A 152 -5.66 -19.56 -12.13
CA GLN A 152 -4.90 -20.46 -13.01
C GLN A 152 -4.73 -21.87 -12.44
N PHE A 153 -4.37 -22.02 -11.17
CA PHE A 153 -3.97 -23.32 -10.60
C PHE A 153 -5.06 -24.02 -9.77
N LEU A 154 -5.87 -23.28 -9.00
CA LEU A 154 -6.87 -23.86 -8.09
C LEU A 154 -8.17 -23.02 -8.01
N PRO A 155 -8.94 -22.89 -9.11
CA PRO A 155 -10.11 -22.00 -9.15
C PRO A 155 -11.17 -22.35 -8.10
N ARG A 156 -11.25 -23.63 -7.69
CA ARG A 156 -12.17 -24.11 -6.64
C ARG A 156 -11.81 -23.65 -5.23
N ALA A 157 -10.55 -23.23 -4.99
CA ALA A 157 -10.05 -22.81 -3.68
C ALA A 157 -9.80 -21.28 -3.60
N ALA A 158 -10.35 -20.50 -4.54
CA ALA A 158 -10.18 -19.05 -4.61
C ALA A 158 -10.55 -18.34 -3.32
N SER A 159 -11.74 -18.60 -2.78
CA SER A 159 -12.24 -17.97 -1.55
C SER A 159 -11.30 -18.18 -0.36
N ALA A 160 -10.87 -19.42 -0.15
CA ALA A 160 -9.97 -19.80 0.94
C ALA A 160 -8.58 -19.16 0.78
N ALA A 161 -8.05 -19.10 -0.44
CA ALA A 161 -6.75 -18.50 -0.71
C ALA A 161 -6.72 -16.98 -0.44
N TYR A 162 -7.78 -16.26 -0.79
CA TYR A 162 -7.91 -14.83 -0.45
C TYR A 162 -7.95 -14.60 1.06
N SER A 163 -8.72 -15.41 1.78
CA SER A 163 -8.82 -15.34 3.23
C SER A 163 -7.48 -15.63 3.90
N LEU A 164 -6.74 -16.64 3.41
CA LEU A 164 -5.42 -16.99 3.90
C LEU A 164 -4.41 -15.86 3.66
N LEU A 165 -4.42 -15.25 2.46
CA LEU A 165 -3.57 -14.10 2.15
C LEU A 165 -3.80 -12.97 3.13
N TRP A 166 -5.06 -12.57 3.33
CA TRP A 166 -5.39 -11.44 4.18
C TRP A 166 -5.06 -11.75 5.66
N ALA A 167 -5.27 -12.99 6.11
CA ALA A 167 -4.93 -13.42 7.46
C ALA A 167 -3.42 -13.40 7.70
N MET A 168 -2.63 -13.94 6.76
CA MET A 168 -1.17 -13.90 6.80
C MET A 168 -0.63 -12.47 6.77
N PHE A 169 -1.21 -11.62 5.91
CA PHE A 169 -0.83 -10.21 5.82
C PHE A 169 -1.17 -9.46 7.11
N GLY A 170 -2.36 -9.66 7.66
CA GLY A 170 -2.77 -9.08 8.95
C GLY A 170 -1.88 -9.54 10.11
N ALA A 171 -1.52 -10.82 10.16
CA ALA A 171 -0.61 -11.36 11.17
C ALA A 171 0.80 -10.76 11.05
N ALA A 172 1.35 -10.71 9.83
CA ALA A 172 2.65 -10.09 9.57
C ALA A 172 2.65 -8.59 9.95
N LEU A 173 1.57 -7.87 9.62
CA LEU A 173 1.41 -6.46 9.96
C LEU A 173 1.29 -6.24 11.47
N LEU A 174 0.63 -7.16 12.19
CA LEU A 174 0.52 -7.12 13.65
C LEU A 174 1.89 -7.31 14.31
N VAL A 175 2.63 -8.33 13.88
CA VAL A 175 4.01 -8.60 14.34
C VAL A 175 4.90 -7.38 14.08
N TYR A 176 4.87 -6.84 12.86
CA TYR A 176 5.60 -5.62 12.51
C TYR A 176 5.17 -4.42 13.36
N GLY A 177 3.87 -4.25 13.62
CA GLY A 177 3.32 -3.19 14.46
C GLY A 177 3.77 -3.27 15.92
N PHE A 178 4.02 -4.47 16.45
CA PHE A 178 4.62 -4.66 17.77
C PHE A 178 6.09 -4.28 17.78
N TYR A 179 6.88 -4.72 16.80
CA TYR A 179 8.31 -4.37 16.68
C TYR A 179 8.51 -2.86 16.47
N ALA A 180 7.72 -2.24 15.59
CA ALA A 180 7.81 -0.81 15.27
C ALA A 180 7.23 0.09 16.37
N ARG A 181 6.58 -0.46 17.41
CA ARG A 181 5.89 0.24 18.51
C ARG A 181 4.88 1.32 18.07
N ARG A 182 4.41 1.28 16.81
CA ARG A 182 3.51 2.29 16.24
C ARG A 182 2.06 1.85 16.40
N LYS A 183 1.24 2.71 17.01
CA LYS A 183 -0.22 2.50 17.18
C LYS A 183 -0.99 2.25 15.87
N PRO A 184 -0.78 3.01 14.77
CA PRO A 184 -1.63 2.88 13.58
C PRO A 184 -1.52 1.50 12.92
N TYR A 185 -0.32 0.92 12.87
CA TYR A 185 -0.07 -0.42 12.31
C TYR A 185 -0.79 -1.53 13.07
N ARG A 186 -0.79 -1.46 14.40
CA ARG A 186 -1.50 -2.43 15.25
C ARG A 186 -3.01 -2.35 15.03
N LEU A 187 -3.54 -1.13 14.96
CA LEU A 187 -4.97 -0.94 14.71
C LEU A 187 -5.37 -1.43 13.31
N ALA A 188 -4.59 -1.09 12.28
CA ALA A 188 -4.81 -1.55 10.91
C ALA A 188 -4.74 -3.09 10.80
N ALA A 189 -3.77 -3.72 11.46
CA ALA A 189 -3.65 -5.18 11.49
C ALA A 189 -4.84 -5.84 12.18
N ILE A 190 -5.30 -5.30 13.31
CA ILE A 190 -6.47 -5.80 14.04
C ILE A 190 -7.74 -5.65 13.19
N ILE A 191 -7.94 -4.49 12.56
CA ILE A 191 -9.10 -4.25 11.67
C ILE A 191 -9.06 -5.22 10.50
N LEU A 192 -7.90 -5.41 9.86
CA LEU A 192 -7.78 -6.34 8.75
C LEU A 192 -8.06 -7.78 9.18
N LEU A 193 -7.48 -8.24 10.30
CA LEU A 193 -7.74 -9.57 10.85
C LEU A 193 -9.21 -9.77 11.22
N PHE A 194 -9.86 -8.74 11.77
CA PHE A 194 -11.29 -8.76 12.03
C PHE A 194 -12.11 -8.94 10.74
N ILE A 195 -11.79 -8.17 9.69
CA ILE A 195 -12.43 -8.29 8.37
C ILE A 195 -12.21 -9.69 7.80
N THR A 196 -11.00 -10.27 7.94
CA THR A 196 -10.73 -11.63 7.46
C THR A 196 -11.53 -12.69 8.19
N ALA A 197 -11.60 -12.61 9.53
CA ALA A 197 -12.37 -13.53 10.33
C ALA A 197 -13.85 -13.43 9.98
N ALA A 198 -14.39 -12.21 9.87
CA ALA A 198 -15.75 -11.97 9.42
C ALA A 198 -16.00 -12.58 8.03
N LYS A 199 -15.09 -12.36 7.07
CA LYS A 199 -15.21 -12.87 5.70
C LYS A 199 -15.19 -14.40 5.63
N VAL A 200 -14.26 -15.06 6.31
CA VAL A 200 -14.19 -16.52 6.40
C VAL A 200 -15.47 -17.09 7.00
N LEU A 201 -15.93 -16.51 8.11
CA LEU A 201 -17.14 -16.97 8.80
C LEU A 201 -18.43 -16.74 8.00
N LEU A 202 -18.46 -15.77 7.08
CA LEU A 202 -19.61 -15.50 6.22
C LEU A 202 -19.56 -16.31 4.91
N LEU A 203 -18.38 -16.50 4.33
CA LEU A 203 -18.21 -17.14 3.01
C LEU A 203 -17.93 -18.64 3.10
N ASP A 204 -16.96 -19.09 3.91
CA ASP A 204 -16.62 -20.53 4.01
C ASP A 204 -17.68 -21.32 4.77
N THR A 205 -18.48 -20.65 5.58
CA THR A 205 -19.59 -21.28 6.32
C THR A 205 -20.91 -21.32 5.54
N SER A 206 -20.97 -20.69 4.36
CA SER A 206 -22.21 -20.59 3.58
C SER A 206 -22.62 -21.92 2.92
N GLU A 207 -21.70 -22.87 2.80
CA GLU A 207 -21.96 -24.20 2.24
C GLU A 207 -22.46 -25.22 3.28
N VAL A 208 -22.50 -24.89 4.58
CA VAL A 208 -22.88 -25.84 5.64
C VAL A 208 -24.05 -25.32 6.49
N ALA A 209 -24.98 -26.23 6.80
CA ALA A 209 -26.33 -26.06 7.35
C ALA A 209 -26.63 -24.86 8.29
N ALA A 210 -27.91 -24.44 8.28
CA ALA A 210 -28.54 -23.34 9.03
C ALA A 210 -28.01 -22.97 10.44
N PRO A 211 -27.65 -23.88 11.37
CA PRO A 211 -27.10 -23.51 12.68
C PRO A 211 -25.84 -22.64 12.62
N TYR A 212 -25.05 -22.77 11.56
CA TYR A 212 -23.78 -22.05 11.44
C TYR A 212 -23.96 -20.54 11.21
N ARG A 213 -25.10 -20.09 10.67
CA ARG A 213 -25.41 -18.65 10.48
C ARG A 213 -25.54 -17.89 11.80
N ILE A 214 -26.14 -18.55 12.80
CA ILE A 214 -26.33 -17.98 14.15
C ILE A 214 -24.99 -17.91 14.86
N VAL A 215 -24.16 -18.96 14.73
CA VAL A 215 -22.82 -19.03 15.30
C VAL A 215 -21.91 -17.95 14.70
N SER A 216 -21.93 -17.72 13.39
CA SER A 216 -21.14 -16.64 12.77
C SER A 216 -21.53 -15.25 13.27
N CYS A 217 -22.82 -15.00 13.53
CA CYS A 217 -23.31 -13.73 14.07
C CYS A 217 -22.86 -13.52 15.54
N VAL A 218 -22.90 -14.60 16.35
CA VAL A 218 -22.41 -14.59 17.74
C VAL A 218 -20.89 -14.42 17.80
N ILE A 219 -20.13 -15.09 16.94
CA ILE A 219 -18.67 -14.92 16.87
C ILE A 219 -18.31 -13.52 16.38
N LEU A 220 -19.03 -12.95 15.42
CA LEU A 220 -18.87 -11.55 15.01
C LEU A 220 -19.09 -10.59 16.19
N GLY A 221 -20.19 -10.77 16.93
CA GLY A 221 -20.48 -10.01 18.14
C GLY A 221 -19.40 -10.17 19.22
N ALA A 222 -18.96 -11.39 19.48
CA ALA A 222 -17.89 -11.67 20.43
C ALA A 222 -16.56 -11.04 19.99
N THR A 223 -16.25 -11.08 18.69
CA THR A 223 -15.03 -10.48 18.15
C THR A 223 -15.09 -8.95 18.24
N LEU A 224 -16.25 -8.32 18.03
CA LEU A 224 -16.46 -6.89 18.27
C LEU A 224 -16.27 -6.53 19.75
N VAL A 225 -16.76 -7.37 20.66
CA VAL A 225 -16.57 -7.20 22.10
C VAL A 225 -15.10 -7.37 22.49
N VAL A 226 -14.39 -8.35 21.93
CA VAL A 226 -12.95 -8.56 22.16
C VAL A 226 -12.15 -7.39 21.59
N LEU A 227 -12.45 -6.92 20.37
CA LEU A 227 -11.82 -5.73 19.78
C LEU A 227 -12.05 -4.51 20.65
N SER A 228 -13.29 -4.29 21.09
CA SER A 228 -13.66 -3.19 21.99
C SER A 228 -12.90 -3.29 23.32
N SER A 229 -12.81 -4.49 23.90
CA SER A 229 -12.14 -4.74 25.18
C SER A 229 -10.62 -4.55 25.07
N VAL A 230 -10.01 -5.01 23.97
CA VAL A 230 -8.59 -4.80 23.68
C VAL A 230 -8.33 -3.31 23.45
N TYR A 231 -9.17 -2.65 22.66
CA TYR A 231 -9.08 -1.21 22.45
C TYR A 231 -9.19 -0.40 23.75
N TYR A 232 -10.11 -0.79 24.63
CA TYR A 232 -10.33 -0.15 25.93
C TYR A 232 -9.16 -0.38 26.89
N ARG A 233 -8.69 -1.63 27.01
CA ARG A 233 -7.57 -2.03 27.89
C ARG A 233 -6.23 -1.41 27.48
N TYR A 234 -6.05 -1.04 26.21
CA TYR A 234 -4.89 -0.29 25.74
C TYR A 234 -5.08 1.23 25.76
N SER A 235 -6.32 1.74 25.78
CA SER A 235 -6.62 3.17 25.97
C SER A 235 -6.40 3.64 27.41
N ASP A 236 -6.67 2.77 28.40
CA ASP A 236 -6.44 3.08 29.83
C ASP A 236 -4.96 3.35 30.18
N ARG A 237 -4.02 2.81 29.39
CA ARG A 237 -2.58 3.09 29.57
C ARG A 237 -2.11 4.37 28.87
N LEU A 238 -2.97 5.04 28.10
CA LEU A 238 -2.64 6.23 27.31
C LEU A 238 -3.13 7.54 27.92
N LEU A 239 -4.13 7.49 28.82
CA LEU A 239 -4.64 8.66 29.55
C LEU A 239 -3.88 8.94 30.86
N ARG A 240 -2.86 8.13 31.20
CA ARG A 240 -2.02 8.29 32.40
C ARG A 240 -0.61 8.79 32.11
N LYS A 241 -0.43 9.54 31.01
CA LYS A 241 0.78 10.31 30.72
C LYS A 241 0.43 11.76 30.46
#